data_AF-A0A7L4I656-F1
#
_entry.id   AF-A0A7L4I656-F1
#
_cell.length_a   1.000
_cell.length_b   1.000
_cell.length_c   1.000
_cell.angle_alpha   90.00
_cell.angle_beta   90.00
_cell.angle_gamma   90.00
#
_symmetry.space_group_name_H-M   'P 1'
#
loop_
_entity.id
_entity.type
_entity.pdbx_description
1 polymer ?
#
loop_
_entity_poly.entity_id
_entity_poly.type
_entity_poly.pdbx_seq_one_letter_code
_entity_poly.pdbx_strand_id
1 'polypeptide(L)'
;PKSKLLPVLVLLRTIFLPLFILSNYQPRAHIQMMVFNRDVYPVVFTALLGLSNGYLGTLVIIYGPKIVPKELAEATGVVMTFYLMLGLAVGSACSALVVHLV
;
A
#
# COMPACT_ATOMS: atom_id res chain seq x y z
N PRO A 1 0.37 -19.82 -12.11
CA PRO A 1 0.69 -18.45 -12.58
C PRO A 1 1.86 -17.82 -11.79
N LYS A 2 3.08 -17.86 -12.35
CA LYS A 2 4.35 -17.46 -11.69
C LYS A 2 4.68 -15.96 -11.81
N SER A 3 3.68 -15.08 -11.73
CA SER A 3 3.95 -13.65 -11.98
C SER A 3 4.53 -12.98 -10.74
N LYS A 4 5.86 -12.88 -10.68
CA LYS A 4 6.66 -12.14 -9.69
C LYS A 4 6.32 -10.63 -9.66
N LEU A 5 5.54 -10.13 -10.61
CA LEU A 5 5.13 -8.74 -10.71
C LEU A 5 4.24 -8.30 -9.53
N LEU A 6 3.36 -9.18 -9.02
CA LEU A 6 2.48 -8.86 -7.90
C LEU A 6 3.26 -8.52 -6.62
N PRO A 7 4.18 -9.38 -6.12
CA PRO A 7 4.97 -9.06 -4.93
C PRO A 7 5.96 -7.91 -5.15
N VAL A 8 6.49 -7.75 -6.38
CA VAL A 8 7.37 -6.61 -6.71
C VAL A 8 6.61 -5.29 -6.64
N LEU A 9 5.38 -5.23 -7.16
CA LEU A 9 4.53 -4.04 -7.04
C LEU A 9 4.12 -3.77 -5.59
N VAL A 10 3.89 -4.80 -4.78
CA VAL A 10 3.62 -4.64 -3.33
C VAL A 10 4.84 -4.06 -2.61
N LEU A 11 6.05 -4.57 -2.87
CA LEU A 11 7.29 -4.04 -2.30
C LEU A 11 7.58 -2.61 -2.75
N LEU A 12 7.35 -2.30 -4.03
CA LEU A 12 7.48 -0.95 -4.57
C LEU A 12 6.58 0.04 -3.82
N ARG A 13 5.46 -0.42 -3.25
CA ARG A 13 4.56 0.44 -2.47
C ARG A 13 5.03 0.74 -1.08
N THR A 14 5.70 -0.20 -0.44
CA THR A 14 6.34 0.04 0.87
C THR A 14 7.38 1.14 0.77
N ILE A 15 8.03 1.29 -0.40
CA ILE A 15 9.01 2.35 -0.69
C ILE A 15 8.35 3.74 -0.76
N PHE A 16 7.09 3.86 -1.18
CA PHE A 16 6.40 5.17 -1.18
C PHE A 16 6.20 5.71 0.25
N LEU A 17 6.07 4.86 1.27
CA LEU A 17 5.85 5.27 2.66
C LEU A 17 7.01 6.15 3.24
N PRO A 18 8.28 5.72 3.22
CA PRO A 18 9.40 6.56 3.63
C PRO A 18 9.57 7.77 2.71
N LEU A 19 9.29 7.63 1.41
CA LEU A 19 9.28 8.76 0.47
C LEU A 19 8.23 9.82 0.84
N PHE A 20 7.06 9.44 1.36
CA PHE A 20 6.07 10.37 1.90
C PHE A 20 6.54 11.07 3.17
N ILE A 21 7.21 10.35 4.08
CA ILE A 21 7.78 10.91 5.32
C ILE A 21 8.92 11.90 5.02
N LEU A 22 9.72 11.60 3.98
CA LEU A 22 10.80 12.45 3.45
C LEU A 22 10.26 13.64 2.64
N SER A 23 9.09 13.51 2.02
CA SER A 23 8.38 14.61 1.38
C SER A 23 7.83 15.57 2.44
N ASN A 24 7.67 16.83 2.07
CA ASN A 24 7.55 17.99 2.98
C ASN A 24 6.33 17.95 3.94
N TYR A 25 6.40 17.14 5.00
CA TYR A 25 5.46 17.18 6.13
C TYR A 25 5.81 18.35 7.06
N GLN A 26 4.93 19.34 7.13
CA GLN A 26 5.01 20.51 8.01
C GLN A 26 3.94 20.40 9.11
N PRO A 27 4.23 20.72 10.39
CA PRO A 27 5.37 21.47 10.89
C PRO A 27 6.47 20.56 11.47
N ARG A 28 7.73 20.80 11.10
CA ARG A 28 8.89 20.00 11.50
C ARG A 28 9.88 20.85 12.29
N ALA A 29 10.20 20.45 13.52
CA ALA A 29 11.12 21.19 14.39
C ALA A 29 12.61 20.89 14.13
N HIS A 30 13.01 19.77 13.47
CA HIS A 30 14.42 19.33 13.52
C HIS A 30 15.04 18.63 12.29
N ILE A 31 14.38 18.51 11.12
CA ILE A 31 14.99 17.78 9.97
C ILE A 31 15.01 18.64 8.70
N GLN A 32 16.16 19.24 8.42
CA GLN A 32 16.48 19.96 7.19
C GLN A 32 17.07 19.02 6.12
N MET A 33 16.24 18.24 5.44
CA MET A 33 16.64 17.70 4.12
C MET A 33 15.55 17.98 3.10
N MET A 34 15.57 19.24 2.66
CA MET A 34 14.73 19.78 1.61
C MET A 34 15.29 19.34 0.25
N VAL A 35 14.87 18.17 -0.24
CA VAL A 35 15.24 17.69 -1.58
C VAL A 35 14.13 17.97 -2.61
N PHE A 36 12.87 18.18 -2.19
CA PHE A 36 11.76 18.44 -3.11
C PHE A 36 10.83 19.57 -2.61
N ASN A 37 11.05 20.78 -3.13
CA ASN A 37 10.35 22.03 -2.77
C ASN A 37 8.95 22.18 -3.43
N ARG A 38 8.35 21.10 -3.94
CA ARG A 38 7.06 21.18 -4.65
C ARG A 38 6.08 20.15 -4.08
N ASP A 39 4.90 20.61 -3.69
CA ASP A 39 3.78 19.78 -3.24
C ASP A 39 3.28 18.80 -4.32
N VAL A 40 3.78 18.93 -5.55
CA VAL A 40 3.50 18.06 -6.68
C VAL A 40 4.01 16.63 -6.46
N TYR A 41 5.15 16.43 -5.79
CA TYR A 41 5.72 15.09 -5.58
C TYR A 41 4.82 14.18 -4.73
N PRO A 42 4.35 14.58 -3.53
CA PRO A 42 3.45 13.74 -2.75
C PRO A 42 2.12 13.52 -3.46
N VAL A 43 1.61 14.49 -4.22
CA VAL A 43 0.39 14.34 -5.03
C VAL A 43 0.57 13.27 -6.11
N VAL A 44 1.66 13.31 -6.87
CA VAL A 44 1.94 12.32 -7.92
C VAL A 44 2.15 10.92 -7.33
N PHE A 45 2.89 10.81 -6.22
CA PHE A 45 3.07 9.53 -5.53
C PHE A 45 1.75 8.99 -4.98
N THR A 46 0.87 9.86 -4.45
CA THR A 46 -0.45 9.44 -3.95
C THR A 46 -1.33 8.94 -5.09
N ALA A 47 -1.33 9.63 -6.24
CA ALA A 47 -2.08 9.24 -7.41
C ALA A 47 -1.60 7.89 -7.98
N LEU A 48 -0.29 7.70 -8.13
CA LEU A 48 0.31 6.43 -8.59
C LEU A 48 0.05 5.29 -7.60
N LEU A 49 0.16 5.57 -6.29
CA LEU A 49 -0.16 4.61 -5.25
C LEU A 49 -1.64 4.22 -5.32
N GLY A 50 -2.55 5.18 -5.45
CA GLY A 50 -4.00 4.96 -5.56
C GLY A 50 -4.36 4.10 -6.78
N LEU A 51 -3.87 4.48 -7.97
CA LEU A 51 -4.08 3.74 -9.22
C LEU A 51 -3.58 2.29 -9.11
N SER A 52 -2.37 2.11 -8.57
CA SER A 52 -1.79 0.78 -8.37
C SER A 52 -2.63 -0.03 -7.36
N ASN A 53 -3.21 0.60 -6.32
CA ASN A 53 -4.06 -0.06 -5.32
C ASN A 53 -5.33 -0.60 -5.93
N GLY A 54 -6.04 0.28 -6.64
CA GLY A 54 -7.32 -0.07 -7.26
C GLY A 54 -7.13 -1.19 -8.28
N TYR A 55 -6.16 -1.04 -9.18
CA TYR A 55 -5.97 -2.00 -10.25
C TYR A 55 -5.49 -3.38 -9.75
N LEU A 56 -4.42 -3.43 -8.93
CA LEU A 56 -3.89 -4.69 -8.43
C LEU A 56 -4.83 -5.36 -7.42
N GLY A 57 -5.49 -4.58 -6.56
CA GLY A 57 -6.44 -5.10 -5.57
C GLY A 57 -7.61 -5.81 -6.25
N THR A 58 -8.23 -5.16 -7.24
CA THR A 58 -9.33 -5.77 -8.01
C THR A 58 -8.86 -6.99 -8.80
N LEU A 59 -7.68 -6.94 -9.42
CA LEU A 59 -7.12 -8.11 -10.12
C LEU A 59 -6.90 -9.30 -9.18
N VAL A 60 -6.32 -9.08 -8.00
CA VAL A 60 -6.06 -10.13 -7.03
C VAL A 60 -7.37 -10.76 -6.55
N ILE A 61 -8.38 -9.97 -6.23
CA ILE A 61 -9.69 -10.48 -5.77
C ILE A 61 -10.43 -11.24 -6.88
N ILE A 62 -10.34 -10.80 -8.14
CA ILE A 62 -11.01 -11.47 -9.27
C ILE A 62 -10.28 -12.74 -9.72
N TYR A 63 -8.94 -12.73 -9.73
CA TYR A 63 -8.14 -13.86 -10.21
C TYR A 63 -7.78 -14.86 -9.11
N GLY A 64 -7.80 -14.47 -7.83
CA GLY A 64 -7.47 -15.33 -6.69
C GLY A 64 -8.38 -16.56 -6.55
N PRO A 65 -9.72 -16.41 -6.58
CA PRO A 65 -10.64 -17.54 -6.54
C PRO A 65 -10.62 -18.39 -7.82
N LYS A 66 -10.11 -17.85 -8.95
CA LYS A 66 -10.05 -18.56 -10.23
C LYS A 66 -8.87 -19.54 -10.34
N ILE A 67 -7.86 -19.42 -9.48
CA ILE A 67 -6.68 -20.30 -9.48
C ILE A 67 -6.84 -21.51 -8.54
N VAL A 68 -7.94 -21.57 -7.79
CA VAL A 68 -8.28 -22.67 -6.87
C VAL A 68 -9.47 -23.48 -7.39
N PRO A 69 -9.65 -24.73 -6.93
CA PRO A 69 -10.84 -25.52 -7.25
C PRO A 69 -12.12 -24.78 -6.87
N LYS A 70 -13.20 -24.91 -7.66
CA LYS A 70 -14.48 -24.21 -7.43
C LYS A 70 -15.04 -24.43 -6.03
N GLU A 71 -14.83 -25.63 -5.48
CA GLU A 71 -15.23 -26.01 -4.11
C GLU A 71 -14.55 -25.16 -3.03
N LEU A 72 -13.34 -24.66 -3.30
CA LEU A 72 -12.52 -23.88 -2.36
C LEU A 72 -12.46 -22.39 -2.73
N ALA A 73 -13.08 -21.99 -3.85
CA ALA A 73 -13.04 -20.62 -4.35
C ALA A 73 -13.70 -19.63 -3.39
N GLU A 74 -14.82 -20.02 -2.77
CA GLU A 74 -15.53 -19.19 -1.79
C GLU A 74 -14.69 -18.98 -0.52
N ALA A 75 -14.19 -20.07 0.08
CA ALA A 75 -13.32 -20.02 1.26
C ALA A 75 -12.05 -19.19 0.99
N THR A 76 -11.46 -19.32 -0.20
CA THR A 76 -10.30 -18.53 -0.62
C THR A 76 -10.64 -17.03 -0.69
N GLY A 77 -11.79 -16.67 -1.25
CA GLY A 77 -12.25 -15.28 -1.29
C GLY A 77 -12.43 -14.65 0.10
N VAL A 78 -12.98 -15.43 1.04
CA VAL A 78 -13.13 -15.00 2.44
C VAL A 78 -11.77 -14.77 3.10
N VAL A 79 -10.84 -15.72 2.97
CA VAL A 79 -9.50 -15.62 3.55
C VAL A 79 -8.71 -14.45 2.94
N MET A 80 -8.81 -14.22 1.63
CA MET A 80 -8.20 -13.07 0.97
C MET A 80 -8.73 -11.74 1.50
N THR A 81 -10.04 -11.64 1.70
CA THR A 81 -10.67 -10.43 2.27
C THR A 81 -10.26 -10.23 3.74
N PHE A 82 -10.17 -11.31 4.52
CA PHE A 82 -9.69 -11.25 5.89
C PHE A 82 -8.27 -10.67 5.98
N TYR A 83 -7.33 -11.18 5.16
CA TYR A 83 -5.96 -10.66 5.15
C TYR A 83 -5.88 -9.21 4.66
N LEU A 84 -6.75 -8.81 3.72
CA LEU A 84 -6.85 -7.41 3.30
C LEU A 84 -7.26 -6.50 4.46
N MET A 85 -8.30 -6.89 5.21
CA MET A 85 -8.79 -6.13 6.38
C MET A 85 -7.76 -6.09 7.50
N LEU A 86 -7.07 -7.22 7.75
CA LEU A 86 -5.99 -7.29 8.73
C LEU A 86 -4.84 -6.34 8.35
N GLY A 87 -4.45 -6.31 7.08
CA GLY A 87 -3.43 -5.39 6.57
C GLY A 87 -3.83 -3.92 6.74
N LEU A 88 -5.10 -3.58 6.49
CA LEU A 88 -5.63 -2.23 6.72
C LEU A 88 -5.63 -1.85 8.21
N ALA A 89 -6.05 -2.77 9.08
CA ALA A 89 -6.06 -2.55 10.52
C ALA A 89 -4.65 -2.35 11.08
N VAL A 90 -3.70 -3.22 10.73
CA VAL A 90 -2.29 -3.11 11.12
C VAL A 90 -1.67 -1.83 10.54
N GLY A 91 -1.93 -1.51 9.28
CA GLY A 91 -1.45 -0.27 8.65
C GLY A 91 -1.95 0.99 9.36
N SER A 92 -3.23 1.02 9.76
CA SER A 92 -3.81 2.10 10.55
C SER A 92 -3.15 2.23 11.93
N ALA A 93 -2.96 1.11 12.65
CA ALA A 93 -2.29 1.09 13.95
C ALA A 93 -0.82 1.56 13.85
N CYS A 94 -0.09 1.09 12.84
CA CYS A 94 1.27 1.55 12.56
C CYS A 94 1.31 3.04 12.21
N SER A 95 0.37 3.55 11.42
CA SER A 95 0.30 4.98 11.09
C SER A 95 0.07 5.82 12.34
N ALA A 96 -0.82 5.41 13.24
CA ALA A 96 -1.05 6.08 14.51
C ALA A 96 0.22 6.07 15.39
N LEU A 97 0.94 4.93 15.45
CA LEU A 97 2.20 4.82 16.17
C LEU A 97 3.27 5.76 15.61
N VAL A 98 3.41 5.84 14.28
CA VAL A 98 4.38 6.72 13.62
C VAL A 98 4.08 8.19 13.92
N VAL A 99 2.80 8.60 13.92
CA VAL A 99 2.38 9.96 14.28
C VAL A 99 2.63 10.27 15.76
N HIS A 100 2.54 9.28 16.65
CA HIS A 100 2.89 9.46 18.06
C HIS A 100 4.40 9.47 18.34
N LEU A 101 5.19 8.84 17.47
CA LEU A 101 6.65 8.73 17.62
C LEU A 101 7.40 9.93 17.00
N VAL A 102 6.82 10.55 15.97
CA VAL A 102 7.30 11.77 15.30
C VAL A 102 6.82 13.02 16.03
#